data_AF-A0A7X7J554-F1
#
_entry.id   AF-A0A7X7J554-F1
#
_cell.length_a   1.000
_cell.length_b   1.000
_cell.length_c   1.000
_cell.angle_alpha   90.00
_cell.angle_beta   90.00
_cell.angle_gamma   90.00
#
_symmetry.space_group_name_H-M   'P 1'
#
loop_
_entity.id
_entity.type
_entity.pdbx_description
1 polymer ?
#
loop_
_entity_poly.entity_id
_entity_poly.type
_entity_poly.pdbx_seq_one_letter_code
_entity_poly.pdbx_strand_id
1 'polypeptide(L)' 'LVLIGPEGDFTPQEISLAKECGFIPVSLGKSRLRTETAALVACNTVHFINN' A
#
# COMPACT_ATOMS: atom_id res chain seq x y z
N LEU A 1 3.18 4.18 -8.49
CA LEU A 1 3.96 4.13 -7.24
C LEU A 1 3.04 3.64 -6.13
N VAL A 2 3.50 2.71 -5.28
CA VAL A 2 2.72 2.19 -4.14
C VAL A 2 3.52 2.47 -2.87
N LEU A 3 2.86 3.06 -1.85
CA LEU A 3 3.46 3.29 -0.54
C LEU A 3 3.07 2.14 0.39
N ILE A 4 4.06 1.50 1.01
CA ILE A 4 3.86 0.43 1.99
C ILE A 4 4.33 0.96 3.34
N GLY A 5 3.44 0.89 4.34
CA GLY A 5 3.73 1.36 5.69
C GLY A 5 4.73 0.44 6.42
N PRO A 6 5.39 0.94 7.48
CA PRO A 6 6.19 0.09 8.36
C PRO A 6 5.29 -0.85 9.18
N GLU A 7 5.87 -1.73 10.01
CA GLU A 7 5.06 -2.65 10.86
C GLU A 7 4.06 -1.93 11.79
N GLY A 8 4.32 -0.67 12.13
CA GLY A 8 3.45 0.19 12.93
C GLY A 8 2.36 0.92 12.13
N ASP A 9 2.23 0.64 10.82
CA ASP A 9 1.40 1.37 9.87
C ASP A 9 1.76 2.86 9.73
N PHE A 10 1.10 3.53 8.79
CA PHE A 10 1.15 4.99 8.68
C PHE A 10 0.31 5.63 9.79
N THR A 11 0.81 6.76 10.30
CA THR A 11 0.03 7.62 11.18
C THR A 11 -1.12 8.29 10.44
N PRO A 12 -2.19 8.71 11.13
CA PRO A 12 -3.28 9.46 10.51
C PRO A 12 -2.84 10.72 9.75
N GLN A 13 -1.78 11.38 10.23
CA GLN A 13 -1.20 12.57 9.62
C GLN A 13 -0.51 12.23 8.29
N GLU A 14 0.28 11.16 8.23
CA GLU A 14 0.93 10.69 7.00
C GLU A 14 -0.10 10.24 5.95
N ILE A 15 -1.17 9.57 6.38
CA ILE A 15 -2.27 9.19 5.48
C ILE A 15 -2.96 10.43 4.90
N SER A 16 -3.16 11.48 5.71
CA SER A 16 -3.78 12.73 5.26
C SER A 16 -2.89 13.44 4.25
N LEU A 17 -1.58 13.55 4.54
CA LEU A 17 -0.60 14.12 3.62
C LEU A 17 -0.54 13.34 2.29
N ALA A 18 -0.54 12.01 2.35
CA ALA A 18 -0.54 11.19 1.13
C ALA A 18 -1.78 11.47 0.27
N LYS A 19 -2.96 11.60 0.88
CA LYS A 19 -4.20 11.97 0.17
C LYS A 19 -4.12 13.37 -0.44
N GLU A 20 -3.56 14.35 0.28
CA GLU A 20 -3.33 15.71 -0.25
C GLU A 20 -2.37 15.70 -1.46
N CYS A 21 -1.38 14.80 -1.45
CA CYS A 21 -0.50 14.56 -2.60
C CYS A 21 -1.16 13.72 -3.74
N GLY A 22 -2.44 13.37 -3.63
CA GLY A 22 -3.19 12.64 -4.66
C GLY A 22 -3.05 11.11 -4.59
N PHE A 23 -2.49 10.54 -3.51
CA PHE A 23 -2.51 9.10 -3.30
C PHE A 23 -3.92 8.61 -2.95
N ILE A 24 -4.28 7.47 -3.54
CA ILE A 24 -5.58 6.82 -3.33
C ILE A 24 -5.36 5.63 -2.40
N PRO A 25 -6.12 5.50 -1.29
CA PRO A 25 -6.04 4.34 -0.41
C PRO A 25 -6.57 3.10 -1.10
N VAL A 26 -5.85 1.99 -0.97
CA VAL A 26 -6.20 0.69 -1.57
C VAL A 26 -6.05 -0.44 -0.55
N SER A 27 -6.76 -1.55 -0.77
CA SER A 27 -6.62 -2.78 0.01
C SER A 27 -5.94 -3.86 -0.83
N LEU A 28 -5.01 -4.60 -0.23
CA LEU A 28 -4.34 -5.76 -0.85
C LEU A 28 -5.06 -7.09 -0.54
N GLY A 29 -6.30 -7.02 -0.02
CA GLY A 29 -7.12 -8.18 0.34
C GLY A 29 -7.54 -8.17 1.82
N LYS A 30 -8.09 -9.30 2.27
CA LYS A 30 -8.63 -9.44 3.64
C LYS A 30 -7.58 -9.86 4.69
N SER A 31 -6.44 -10.38 4.24
CA SER A 31 -5.38 -10.87 5.14
C SER A 31 -4.49 -9.72 5.61
N ARG A 32 -4.06 -9.77 6.87
CA ARG A 32 -3.02 -8.87 7.38
C ARG A 32 -1.66 -9.34 6.86
N LEU A 33 -1.00 -8.51 6.07
CA LEU A 33 0.30 -8.81 5.48
C LEU A 33 1.42 -8.14 6.29
N ARG A 34 2.58 -8.78 6.38
CA ARG A 34 3.83 -8.13 6.82
C ARG A 34 4.30 -7.15 5.74
N THR A 35 5.12 -6.18 6.12
CA THR A 35 5.63 -5.11 5.24
C THR A 35 6.21 -5.65 3.93
N GLU A 36 7.08 -6.64 4.01
CA GLU A 36 7.77 -7.23 2.86
C GLU A 36 6.81 -8.01 1.96
N THR A 37 5.86 -8.74 2.57
CA THR A 37 4.82 -9.49 1.85
C THR A 37 3.87 -8.53 1.13
N ALA A 38 3.48 -7.43 1.77
CA ALA A 38 2.63 -6.40 1.17
C ALA A 38 3.29 -5.78 -0.08
N ALA A 39 4.60 -5.49 -0.01
CA ALA A 39 5.36 -4.98 -1.15
C ALA A 39 5.38 -5.97 -2.33
N LEU A 40 5.68 -7.25 -2.09
CA LEU A 40 5.67 -8.28 -3.13
C LEU A 40 4.27 -8.47 -3.75
N VAL A 41 3.23 -8.53 -2.93
CA VAL A 41 1.83 -8.66 -3.39
C VAL A 41 1.43 -7.46 -4.23
N ALA A 42 1.78 -6.23 -3.82
CA ALA A 42 1.50 -5.03 -4.59
C ALA A 42 2.18 -5.05 -5.97
N CYS A 43 3.48 -5.38 -6.03
CA CYS A 43 4.21 -5.51 -7.29
C CYS A 43 3.59 -6.58 -8.21
N ASN A 44 3.29 -7.76 -7.67
CA ASN A 44 2.69 -8.84 -8.43
C ASN A 44 1.29 -8.48 -8.95
N THR A 45 0.48 -7.79 -8.14
CA THR A 45 -0.87 -7.35 -8.52
C THR A 45 -0.81 -6.36 -9.69
N VAL A 46 0.10 -5.38 -9.64
CA VAL A 46 0.28 -4.42 -10.73
C VAL A 46 0.77 -5.12 -12.00
N HIS A 47 1.69 -6.08 -11.89
CA HIS A 47 2.15 -6.88 -13.03
C HIS A 47 1.01 -7.67 -13.68
N PHE A 48 0.16 -8.31 -12.86
CA PHE A 48 -0.97 -9.10 -13.35
C PHE A 48 -2.02 -8.24 -14.07
N ILE A 49 -2.29 -7.01 -13.60
CA ILE A 49 -3.26 -6.11 -14.21
C ILE A 49 -2.74 -5.50 -15.53
N ASN A 50 -1.43 -5.29 -15.64
CA ASN A 50 -0.81 -4.63 -16.79
C ASN A 50 -0.40 -5.58 -17.93
N ASN A 51 -0.58 -6.91 -17.75
CA ASN A 51 -0.39 -7.93 -18.78
C ASN A 51 -1.74 -8.38 -19.32
#